data_AF-A0A926CRZ7-F1
#
_entry.id   AF-A0A926CRZ7-F1
#
_cell.length_a   1.000
_cell.length_b   1.000
_cell.length_c   1.000
_cell.angle_alpha   90.00
_cell.angle_beta   90.00
_cell.angle_gamma   90.00
#
_symmetry.space_group_name_H-M   'P 1'
#
loop_
_entity.id
_entity.type
_entity.pdbx_description
1 polymer ?
#
loop_
_entity_poly.entity_id
_entity_poly.type
_entity_poly.pdbx_seq_one_letter_code
_entity_poly.pdbx_strand_id
1 'polypeptide(L)'
;MANTRSTKSLNFPSFCLGDLSYVDVQEYLKHSDTILIPKASLEQHGPHLPLYCDSITATEVAQRAGEQAGILYTPTLWLGYSPQHMRAPGFGAGTITLRADTYLNVIYDLGRSLIHNGFNRLIFVNGH
;
A
#
# COMPACT_ATOMS: atom_id res chain seq x y z
N MET A 1 -1.25 18.75 -26.42
CA MET A 1 -2.17 18.68 -25.27
C MET A 1 -2.54 17.20 -25.10
N ALA A 2 -2.09 16.57 -24.01
CA ALA A 2 -2.39 15.15 -23.79
C ALA A 2 -3.88 15.00 -23.50
N ASN A 3 -4.55 14.23 -24.32
CA ASN A 3 -5.94 13.84 -24.14
C ASN A 3 -6.00 12.96 -22.89
N THR A 4 -6.23 13.56 -21.71
CA THR A 4 -6.33 12.83 -20.43
C THR A 4 -7.61 12.00 -20.45
N ARG A 5 -7.58 10.86 -21.13
CA ARG A 5 -8.61 9.84 -21.00
C ARG A 5 -8.56 9.37 -19.55
N SER A 6 -9.72 9.42 -18.90
CA SER A 6 -9.88 8.96 -17.53
C SER A 6 -9.42 7.50 -17.42
N THR A 7 -8.54 7.21 -16.48
CA THR A 7 -8.10 5.86 -16.13
C THR A 7 -9.27 4.94 -15.76
N LYS A 8 -10.42 5.50 -15.36
CA LYS A 8 -11.66 4.74 -15.13
C LYS A 8 -12.26 4.10 -16.37
N SER A 9 -11.86 4.55 -17.57
CA SER A 9 -12.27 3.92 -18.83
C SER A 9 -11.44 2.68 -19.17
N LEU A 10 -10.35 2.43 -18.43
CA LEU A 10 -9.55 1.23 -18.55
C LEU A 10 -10.33 0.06 -17.94
N ASN A 11 -10.53 -0.99 -18.73
CA ASN A 11 -11.30 -2.17 -18.32
C ASN A 11 -10.44 -3.16 -17.53
N PHE A 12 -9.88 -2.69 -16.41
CA PHE A 12 -9.06 -3.51 -15.52
C PHE A 12 -9.93 -4.39 -14.62
N PRO A 13 -9.46 -5.61 -14.26
CA PRO A 13 -10.16 -6.47 -13.31
C PRO A 13 -10.18 -5.90 -11.88
N SER A 14 -9.23 -5.03 -11.55
CA SER A 14 -9.04 -4.45 -10.21
C SER A 14 -8.14 -3.21 -10.31
N PHE A 15 -8.19 -2.32 -9.32
CA PHE A 15 -7.22 -1.23 -9.15
C PHE A 15 -6.01 -1.64 -8.29
N CYS A 16 -5.98 -2.87 -7.77
CA CYS A 16 -4.79 -3.41 -7.10
C CYS A 16 -3.72 -3.74 -8.14
N LEU A 17 -2.53 -3.17 -7.99
CA LEU A 17 -1.38 -3.43 -8.86
C LEU A 17 -1.02 -4.92 -8.91
N GLY A 18 -1.23 -5.66 -7.80
CA GLY A 18 -0.94 -7.09 -7.72
C GLY A 18 -1.87 -7.99 -8.54
N ASP A 19 -3.02 -7.47 -8.97
CA ASP A 19 -4.01 -8.20 -9.78
C ASP A 19 -3.83 -7.95 -11.28
N LEU A 20 -2.89 -7.09 -11.67
CA LEU A 20 -2.68 -6.64 -13.05
C LEU A 20 -1.48 -7.32 -13.69
N SER A 21 -1.56 -7.50 -15.01
CA SER A 21 -0.38 -7.87 -15.79
C SER A 21 0.49 -6.64 -16.05
N TYR A 22 1.78 -6.84 -16.35
CA TYR A 22 2.68 -5.71 -16.60
C TYR A 22 2.23 -4.86 -17.81
N VAL A 23 1.54 -5.44 -18.79
CA VAL A 23 1.00 -4.68 -19.95
C VAL A 23 -0.17 -3.80 -19.56
N ASP A 24 -0.99 -4.20 -18.58
CA ASP A 24 -2.06 -3.36 -18.02
C ASP A 24 -1.47 -2.15 -17.32
N VAL A 25 -0.38 -2.34 -16.55
CA VAL A 25 0.35 -1.25 -15.89
C VAL A 25 0.98 -0.31 -16.91
N GLN A 26 1.57 -0.84 -17.98
CA GLN A 26 2.08 -0.02 -19.09
C GLN A 26 0.98 0.82 -19.75
N GLU A 27 -0.23 0.26 -19.90
CA GLU A 27 -1.37 1.02 -20.42
C GLU A 27 -1.82 2.11 -19.43
N TYR A 28 -1.95 1.80 -18.14
CA TYR A 28 -2.29 2.78 -17.10
C TYR A 28 -1.34 3.98 -17.11
N LEU A 29 -0.03 3.73 -17.22
CA LEU A 29 1.02 4.75 -17.20
C LEU A 29 0.96 5.74 -18.39
N LYS A 30 0.24 5.41 -19.47
CA LYS A 30 -0.02 6.36 -20.57
C LYS A 30 -1.00 7.46 -20.16
N HIS A 31 -1.79 7.23 -19.10
CA HIS A 31 -2.86 8.12 -18.65
C HIS A 31 -2.60 8.73 -17.27
N SER A 32 -1.94 8.00 -16.36
CA SER A 32 -1.63 8.44 -15.00
C SER A 32 -0.36 7.78 -14.46
N ASP A 33 0.43 8.52 -13.69
CA ASP A 33 1.64 8.06 -12.98
C ASP A 33 1.47 8.14 -11.44
N THR A 34 0.22 8.27 -10.97
CA THR A 34 -0.11 8.29 -9.54
C THR A 34 -0.36 6.88 -9.03
N ILE A 35 0.09 6.58 -7.82
CA ILE A 35 -0.17 5.31 -7.14
C ILE A 35 -0.38 5.52 -5.64
N LEU A 36 -1.34 4.79 -5.07
CA LEU A 36 -1.54 4.69 -3.63
C LEU A 36 -0.71 3.54 -3.06
N ILE A 37 -0.11 3.75 -1.90
CA ILE A 37 0.73 2.76 -1.22
C ILE A 37 0.16 2.57 0.19
N PRO A 38 -0.76 1.62 0.39
CA PRO A 38 -1.20 1.28 1.73
C PRO A 38 -0.04 0.71 2.54
N LYS A 39 0.25 1.34 3.68
CA LYS A 39 1.25 0.90 4.66
C LYS A 39 0.58 0.73 6.02
N ALA A 40 0.96 -0.33 6.74
CA ALA A 40 0.32 -0.73 7.98
C ALA A 40 1.32 -1.41 8.93
N SER A 41 0.79 -2.16 9.89
CA SER A 41 1.51 -2.97 10.87
C SER A 41 0.75 -4.28 11.12
N LEU A 42 1.41 -5.23 11.78
CA LEU A 42 0.80 -6.42 12.37
C LEU A 42 1.04 -6.37 13.88
N GLU A 43 0.03 -5.96 14.64
CA GLU A 43 0.20 -5.59 16.05
C GLU A 43 -1.05 -5.81 16.90
N GLN A 44 -0.85 -5.86 18.22
CA GLN A 44 -1.95 -6.01 19.17
C GLN A 44 -2.85 -4.76 19.20
N HIS A 45 -4.18 -4.97 19.18
CA HIS A 45 -5.22 -3.95 19.36
C HIS A 45 -6.18 -4.32 20.52
N GLY A 46 -5.63 -4.89 21.59
CA GLY A 46 -6.40 -5.39 22.72
C GLY A 46 -7.14 -6.71 22.43
N PRO A 47 -7.94 -7.20 23.39
CA PRO A 47 -8.43 -8.59 23.40
C PRO A 47 -9.59 -8.88 22.42
N HIS A 48 -10.11 -7.87 21.72
CA HIS A 48 -11.34 -7.97 20.92
C HIS A 48 -11.11 -7.77 19.42
N LEU A 49 -9.88 -7.41 19.02
CA LEU A 49 -9.54 -7.12 17.63
C LEU A 49 -8.44 -8.05 17.11
N PRO A 50 -8.43 -8.36 15.80
CA PRO A 50 -7.36 -9.11 15.19
C PRO A 50 -6.07 -8.29 15.10
N LEU A 51 -4.93 -8.98 14.99
CA LEU A 51 -3.62 -8.35 14.82
C LEU A 51 -3.46 -7.61 13.48
N TYR A 52 -4.36 -7.87 12.52
CA TYR A 52 -4.30 -7.37 11.15
C TYR A 52 -5.17 -6.12 10.92
N CYS A 53 -5.67 -5.49 11.99
CA CYS A 53 -6.58 -4.35 11.94
C CYS A 53 -6.07 -3.20 11.06
N ASP A 54 -4.80 -2.82 11.21
CA ASP A 54 -4.19 -1.74 10.43
C ASP A 54 -4.17 -2.07 8.93
N SER A 55 -3.82 -3.31 8.58
CA SER A 55 -3.73 -3.76 7.19
C SER A 55 -5.11 -3.85 6.53
N ILE A 56 -6.13 -4.34 7.25
CA ILE A 56 -7.52 -4.35 6.76
C ILE A 56 -7.98 -2.91 6.45
N THR A 57 -7.78 -2.00 7.40
CA THR A 57 -8.22 -0.60 7.26
C THR A 57 -7.49 0.13 6.13
N ALA A 58 -6.16 0.01 6.06
CA ALA A 58 -5.36 0.66 5.02
C ALA A 58 -5.71 0.13 3.62
N THR A 59 -5.90 -1.19 3.49
CA THR A 59 -6.30 -1.81 2.20
C THR A 59 -7.65 -1.30 1.76
N GLU A 60 -8.66 -1.30 2.63
CA GLU A 60 -10.02 -0.90 2.28
C GLU A 60 -10.10 0.58 1.87
N VAL A 61 -9.39 1.45 2.60
CA VAL A 61 -9.31 2.87 2.26
C VAL A 61 -8.62 3.07 0.90
N ALA A 62 -7.49 2.41 0.67
CA ALA A 62 -6.77 2.52 -0.59
C ALA A 62 -7.58 1.96 -1.77
N GLN A 63 -8.28 0.85 -1.58
CA GLN A 63 -9.15 0.25 -2.61
C GLN A 63 -10.27 1.20 -3.00
N ARG A 64 -11.09 1.65 -2.05
CA ARG A 64 -12.23 2.53 -2.34
C ARG A 64 -11.78 3.87 -2.93
N ALA A 65 -10.70 4.45 -2.40
CA ALA A 65 -10.13 5.69 -2.94
C ALA A 65 -9.58 5.49 -4.36
N GLY A 66 -8.91 4.36 -4.61
CA GLY A 66 -8.38 3.99 -5.92
C GLY A 66 -9.48 3.83 -6.96
N GLU A 67 -10.53 3.07 -6.66
CA GLU A 67 -11.72 2.92 -7.51
C GLU A 67 -12.41 4.27 -7.78
N GLN A 68 -12.60 5.08 -6.74
CA GLN A 68 -13.25 6.39 -6.86
C GLN A 68 -12.40 7.40 -7.63
N ALA A 69 -11.07 7.32 -7.58
CA ALA A 69 -10.18 8.24 -8.28
C ALA A 69 -9.71 7.70 -9.65
N GLY A 70 -9.87 6.40 -9.91
CA GLY A 70 -9.23 5.73 -11.04
C GLY A 70 -7.71 5.58 -10.84
N ILE A 71 -7.23 5.39 -9.62
CA ILE A 71 -5.80 5.33 -9.30
C ILE A 71 -5.44 3.93 -8.80
N LEU A 72 -4.34 3.38 -9.29
CA LEU A 72 -3.84 2.08 -8.81
C LEU A 72 -3.36 2.16 -7.36
N TYR A 73 -3.43 1.05 -6.64
CA TYR A 73 -2.80 0.91 -5.32
C TYR A 73 -1.93 -0.34 -5.25
N THR A 74 -0.84 -0.32 -4.49
CA THR A 74 0.00 -1.51 -4.28
C THR A 74 -0.67 -2.49 -3.31
N PRO A 75 -0.29 -3.78 -3.30
CA PRO A 75 -0.55 -4.62 -2.15
C PRO A 75 -0.07 -3.94 -0.86
N THR A 76 -0.82 -4.11 0.22
CA THR A 76 -0.53 -3.46 1.50
C THR A 76 0.79 -3.94 2.07
N LEU A 77 1.66 -2.99 2.42
CA LEU A 77 2.86 -3.27 3.22
C LEU A 77 2.41 -3.52 4.67
N TRP A 78 2.01 -4.76 4.93
CA TRP A 78 1.50 -5.20 6.22
C TRP A 78 2.58 -5.27 7.30
N LEU A 79 3.81 -5.58 6.90
CA LEU A 79 4.94 -5.67 7.81
C LEU A 79 5.52 -4.27 8.06
N GLY A 80 5.16 -3.73 9.22
CA GLY A 80 5.44 -2.34 9.60
C GLY A 80 6.51 -2.18 10.67
N TYR A 81 6.44 -1.02 11.33
CA TYR A 81 7.26 -0.64 12.47
C TYR A 81 6.35 -0.25 13.63
N SER A 82 6.33 -1.07 14.68
CA SER A 82 5.45 -0.93 15.85
C SER A 82 6.07 -1.46 17.16
N PRO A 83 7.33 -1.13 17.49
CA PRO A 83 8.02 -1.69 18.68
C PRO A 83 7.31 -1.37 20.00
N GLN A 84 6.51 -0.31 20.07
CA GLN A 84 5.69 0.03 21.22
C GLN A 84 4.65 -1.04 21.59
N HIS A 85 4.29 -1.92 20.64
CA HIS A 85 3.38 -3.05 20.87
C HIS A 85 4.10 -4.30 21.39
N MET A 86 5.44 -4.37 21.33
CA MET A 86 6.21 -5.55 21.80
C MET A 86 6.26 -5.65 23.34
N ARG A 87 6.45 -4.52 24.04
CA ARG A 87 6.57 -4.44 25.52
C ARG A 87 7.52 -5.52 26.09
N ALA A 88 7.15 -6.15 27.20
CA ALA A 88 7.86 -7.30 27.76
C ALA A 88 7.48 -8.60 27.01
N PRO A 89 8.32 -9.65 27.04
CA PRO A 89 8.04 -10.90 26.37
C PRO A 89 6.63 -11.44 26.66
N GLY A 90 5.86 -11.71 25.60
CA GLY A 90 4.49 -12.24 25.67
C GLY A 90 3.37 -11.19 25.78
N PHE A 91 3.66 -9.93 26.09
CA PHE A 91 2.62 -8.89 26.18
C PHE A 91 2.10 -8.47 24.80
N GLY A 92 2.98 -8.35 23.82
CA GLY A 92 2.64 -8.07 22.44
C GLY A 92 2.39 -9.31 21.59
N ALA A 93 1.99 -10.44 22.18
CA ALA A 93 1.95 -11.75 21.52
C ALA A 93 1.33 -11.69 20.12
N GLY A 94 2.11 -12.09 19.11
CA GLY A 94 1.72 -12.07 17.69
C GLY A 94 2.08 -10.78 16.93
N THR A 95 2.50 -9.71 17.61
CA THR A 95 3.06 -8.52 16.96
C THR A 95 4.35 -8.89 16.21
N ILE A 96 4.45 -8.47 14.95
CA ILE A 96 5.67 -8.59 14.15
C ILE A 96 6.05 -7.19 13.68
N THR A 97 7.22 -6.72 14.12
CA THR A 97 7.72 -5.39 13.80
C THR A 97 9.13 -5.48 13.19
N LEU A 98 9.39 -4.62 12.21
CA LEU A 98 10.74 -4.36 11.73
C LEU A 98 11.50 -3.45 12.69
N ARG A 99 12.82 -3.39 12.51
CA ARG A 99 13.64 -2.28 13.01
C ARG A 99 13.38 -1.05 12.15
N ALA A 100 13.54 0.14 12.74
CA ALA A 100 13.33 1.41 12.04
C ALA A 100 14.13 1.48 10.73
N ASP A 101 15.43 1.20 10.76
CA ASP A 101 16.29 1.26 9.56
C ASP A 101 15.88 0.26 8.48
N THR A 102 15.45 -0.94 8.89
CA THR A 102 14.96 -1.95 7.95
C THR A 102 13.65 -1.50 7.30
N TYR A 103 12.73 -0.93 8.07
CA TYR A 103 11.48 -0.38 7.55
C TYR A 103 11.73 0.76 6.56
N LEU A 104 12.61 1.69 6.90
CA LEU A 104 12.99 2.80 6.02
C LEU A 104 13.61 2.30 4.71
N ASN A 105 14.48 1.29 4.77
CA ASN A 105 15.07 0.68 3.57
C ASN A 105 14.00 0.00 2.69
N VAL A 106 13.02 -0.69 3.29
CA VAL A 106 11.90 -1.28 2.54
C VAL A 106 11.07 -0.21 1.83
N ILE A 107 10.71 0.88 2.53
CA ILE A 107 9.97 1.99 1.94
C ILE A 107 10.77 2.66 0.82
N TYR A 108 12.07 2.83 1.02
CA TYR A 108 12.98 3.38 0.00
C TYR A 108 13.01 2.49 -1.24
N ASP A 109 13.23 1.18 -1.07
CA ASP A 109 13.30 0.22 -2.18
C ASP A 109 11.97 0.09 -2.93
N LEU A 110 10.83 0.15 -2.22
CA LEU A 110 9.51 0.21 -2.81
C LEU A 110 9.35 1.48 -3.66
N GLY A 111 9.66 2.65 -3.09
CA GLY A 111 9.52 3.93 -3.78
C GLY A 111 10.38 4.03 -5.03
N ARG A 112 11.67 3.68 -4.94
CA ARG A 112 12.57 3.70 -6.11
C ARG A 112 12.16 2.70 -7.19
N SER A 113 11.58 1.56 -6.82
CA SER A 113 11.11 0.56 -7.80
C SER A 113 9.89 1.08 -8.57
N LEU A 114 8.95 1.75 -7.88
CA LEU A 114 7.80 2.40 -8.51
C LEU A 114 8.25 3.54 -9.43
N ILE A 115 9.17 4.39 -8.96
CA ILE A 115 9.73 5.49 -9.75
C ILE A 115 10.44 4.98 -11.01
N HIS A 116 11.24 3.92 -10.87
CA HIS A 116 11.92 3.30 -12.01
C HIS A 116 10.95 2.85 -13.11
N ASN A 117 9.75 2.38 -12.73
CA ASN A 117 8.73 1.91 -13.67
C ASN A 117 7.81 3.02 -14.20
N GLY A 118 8.04 4.28 -13.82
CA GLY A 118 7.33 5.44 -14.40
C GLY A 118 6.26 6.07 -13.51
N PHE A 119 6.09 5.64 -12.26
CA PHE A 119 5.24 6.32 -11.28
C PHE A 119 5.97 7.53 -10.67
N ASN A 120 5.38 8.74 -10.73
CA ASN A 120 6.01 9.95 -10.17
C ASN A 120 5.25 10.54 -8.98
N ARG A 121 4.04 10.06 -8.70
CA ARG A 121 3.19 10.54 -7.60
C ARG A 121 2.84 9.38 -6.68
N LEU A 122 3.64 9.21 -5.63
CA LEU A 122 3.49 8.15 -4.65
C LEU A 122 2.76 8.70 -3.42
N ILE A 123 1.58 8.15 -3.10
CA ILE A 123 0.75 8.58 -1.98
C ILE A 123 0.69 7.45 -0.96
N PHE A 124 1.35 7.61 0.18
CA PHE A 124 1.28 6.63 1.26
C PHE A 124 -0.05 6.76 2.02
N VAL A 125 -0.84 5.70 2.03
CA VAL A 125 -2.07 5.59 2.82
C VAL A 125 -1.72 4.91 4.14
N ASN A 126 -1.71 5.70 5.21
CA ASN A 126 -1.22 5.21 6.49
C ASN A 126 -2.32 4.55 7.35
N GLY A 127 -2.18 3.27 7.65
CA GLY A 127 -2.96 2.57 8.68
C GLY A 127 -2.28 2.47 10.05
N HIS A 128 -0.99 2.80 10.16
CA HIS A 128 -0.17 2.79 11.38
C HIS A 128 0.79 4.00 11.45
#